data_AF-A0A2N7NBD2-F1
#
_entry.id   AF-A0A2N7NBD2-F1
#
_cell.length_a   1.000
_cell.length_b   1.000
_cell.length_c   1.000
_cell.angle_alpha   90.00
_cell.angle_beta   90.00
_cell.angle_gamma   90.00
#
_symmetry.space_group_name_H-M   'P 1'
#
loop_
_entity.id
_entity.type
_entity.pdbx_description
1 polymer ?
#
loop_
_entity_poly.entity_id
_entity_poly.type
_entity_poly.pdbx_seq_one_letter_code
_entity_poly.pdbx_strand_id
1 'polypeptide(L)' 'MNKVHELQKMTEEELLEYGVLIETTISSLLIESKSSSPTRSNQAGMRLDSWDKKQRELNDFLYKKG' A
#
# COMPACT_ATOMS: atom_id res chain seq x y z
N MET A 1 -14.58 4.27 -8.94
CA MET A 1 -14.28 3.06 -9.73
C MET A 1 -13.24 3.36 -10.82
N ASN A 2 -12.00 3.71 -10.46
CA ASN A 2 -10.95 4.09 -11.45
C ASN A 2 -9.60 3.37 -11.27
N LYS A 3 -9.36 2.63 -10.18
CA LYS A 3 -8.02 2.19 -9.80
C LYS A 3 -7.60 0.82 -10.33
N VAL A 4 -8.54 -0.09 -10.57
CA VAL A 4 -8.26 -1.36 -11.27
C VAL A 4 -7.70 -1.09 -12.68
N HIS A 5 -8.12 0.01 -13.32
CA HIS A 5 -7.58 0.44 -14.60
C HIS A 5 -6.14 0.94 -14.55
N GLU A 6 -5.62 1.34 -13.38
CA GLU A 6 -4.22 1.73 -13.24
C GLU A 6 -3.33 0.48 -13.18
N LEU A 7 -3.70 -0.51 -12.36
CA LEU A 7 -2.96 -1.78 -12.26
C LEU A 7 -2.97 -2.57 -13.58
N GLN A 8 -4.07 -2.52 -14.34
CA GLN A 8 -4.17 -3.15 -15.66
C GLN A 8 -3.20 -2.58 -16.70
N LYS A 9 -2.71 -1.36 -16.51
CA LYS A 9 -1.79 -0.68 -17.43
C LYS A 9 -0.31 -0.89 -17.06
N MET A 10 -0.05 -1.45 -15.88
CA MET A 10 1.31 -1.69 -15.40
C MET A 10 1.88 -2.98 -15.98
N THR A 11 3.17 -2.98 -16.29
CA THR A 11 3.92 -4.19 -16.60
C THR A 11 4.09 -5.08 -15.36
N GLU A 12 4.55 -6.31 -15.53
CA GLU A 12 4.82 -7.21 -14.40
C GLU A 12 5.92 -6.68 -13.48
N GLU A 13 6.94 -6.05 -14.06
CA GLU A 13 8.02 -5.39 -13.31
C GLU A 13 7.48 -4.19 -12.52
N GLU A 14 6.65 -3.35 -13.13
CA GLU A 14 6.01 -2.21 -12.43
C GLU A 14 5.08 -2.67 -11.30
N LEU A 15 4.35 -3.78 -11.49
CA LEU A 15 3.50 -4.37 -10.44
C LEU A 15 4.33 -4.90 -9.27
N LEU A 16 5.48 -5.51 -9.57
CA LEU A 16 6.40 -6.00 -8.55
C LEU A 16 7.02 -4.84 -7.76
N GLU A 17 7.51 -3.81 -8.45
CA GLU A 17 8.02 -2.59 -7.82
C GLU A 17 6.96 -1.89 -6.97
N TYR A 18 5.71 -1.84 -7.48
CA TYR A 18 4.59 -1.28 -6.75
C TYR A 18 4.29 -2.07 -5.46
N GLY A 19 4.38 -3.40 -5.50
CA GLY A 19 4.29 -4.26 -4.32
C GLY A 19 5.35 -3.92 -3.28
N VAL A 20 6.63 -3.81 -3.68
CA VAL A 20 7.74 -3.44 -2.80
C VAL A 20 7.51 -2.05 -2.19
N LEU A 21 7.04 -1.08 -2.98
CA LEU A 21 6.70 0.25 -2.49
C LEU A 21 5.61 0.22 -1.41
N ILE A 22 4.56 -0.57 -1.62
CA ILE A 22 3.47 -0.73 -0.64
C ILE A 22 4.02 -1.32 0.66
N GLU A 23 4.76 -2.43 0.60
CA GLU A 23 5.26 -3.14 1.77
C GLU A 23 6.25 -2.29 2.60
N THR A 24 7.18 -1.63 1.92
CA THR A 24 8.14 -0.73 2.56
C THR A 24 7.45 0.44 3.23
N THR A 25 6.45 1.05 2.56
CA THR A 25 5.70 2.17 3.12
C THR A 25 4.87 1.76 4.33
N ILE A 26 4.16 0.62 4.27
CA ILE A 26 3.41 0.07 5.41
C ILE A 26 4.36 -0.17 6.58
N SER A 27 5.52 -0.78 6.33
CA SER A 27 6.52 -1.05 7.37
C SER A 27 7.00 0.23 8.05
N SER A 28 7.32 1.28 7.27
CA SER A 28 7.69 2.58 7.84
C SER A 28 6.57 3.21 8.66
N LEU A 29 5.34 3.15 8.19
CA LEU A 29 4.19 3.71 8.90
C LEU A 29 3.87 2.93 10.19
N LEU A 30 4.08 1.62 10.24
CA LEU A 30 3.96 0.82 11.46
C LEU A 30 5.02 1.18 12.52
N ILE A 31 6.19 1.65 12.09
CA ILE A 31 7.21 2.18 12.99
C ILE A 31 6.79 3.57 13.48
N GLU A 32 6.34 4.45 12.58
CA GLU A 32 5.87 5.79 12.93
C GLU A 32 4.64 5.79 13.84
N SER A 33 3.74 4.81 13.70
CA SER A 33 2.55 4.66 14.54
C SER A 33 2.91 4.39 16.01
N LYS A 34 4.12 3.88 16.27
CA LYS A 34 4.68 3.67 17.63
C LYS A 34 5.48 4.87 18.14
N SER A 35 5.50 6.00 17.41
CA SER A 35 6.20 7.20 17.84
C SER A 35 5.63 7.76 19.15
N SER A 36 6.50 8.31 20.00
CA SER A 36 6.11 9.04 21.21
C SER A 36 5.40 10.37 20.93
N SER A 37 5.44 10.87 19.68
CA SER A 37 4.68 12.04 19.26
C SER A 37 3.25 11.63 18.90
N PRO A 38 2.21 12.09 19.64
CA PRO A 38 0.83 11.73 19.35
C PRO A 38 0.39 12.14 17.94
N THR A 39 0.85 13.31 17.48
CA THR A 39 0.56 13.80 16.11
C THR A 39 1.13 12.85 15.06
N ARG A 40 2.39 12.42 15.20
CA ARG A 40 3.01 11.50 14.23
C ARG A 40 2.36 10.13 14.26
N SER A 41 2.09 9.61 15.45
CA SER A 41 1.42 8.31 15.63
C SER A 41 0.04 8.30 14.96
N ASN A 42 -0.77 9.34 15.22
CA ASN A 42 -2.10 9.48 14.63
C ASN A 42 -2.05 9.63 13.11
N GLN A 43 -1.14 10.46 12.59
CA GLN A 43 -0.97 10.62 11.14
C GLN A 43 -0.53 9.32 10.46
N ALA A 44 0.36 8.55 11.09
CA ALA A 44 0.79 7.26 10.58
C ALA A 44 -0.38 6.26 10.55
N GLY A 45 -1.20 6.20 11.62
CA GLY A 45 -2.41 5.40 11.69
C GLY A 45 -3.39 5.68 10.55
N MET A 46 -3.71 6.96 10.31
CA MET A 46 -4.61 7.36 9.21
C MET A 46 -4.08 6.97 7.82
N ARG A 47 -2.75 7.00 7.64
CA ARG A 47 -2.11 6.65 6.37
C ARG A 47 -2.07 5.12 6.17
N LEU A 48 -1.91 4.33 7.23
CA LEU A 48 -1.88 2.86 7.16
C LEU A 48 -3.12 2.30 6.49
N ASP A 49 -4.32 2.73 6.89
CA ASP A 49 -5.59 2.25 6.31
C ASP A 49 -5.64 2.40 4.78
N SER A 50 -5.06 3.49 4.26
CA SER A 50 -5.01 3.76 2.83
C SER A 50 -4.02 2.85 2.10
N TRP A 51 -2.91 2.50 2.73
CA TRP A 51 -1.89 1.61 2.15
C TRP A 51 -2.29 0.14 2.26
N ASP A 52 -2.91 -0.29 3.35
CA ASP A 52 -3.49 -1.62 3.49
C ASP A 52 -4.54 -1.87 2.41
N LYS A 53 -5.35 -0.86 2.08
CA LYS A 53 -6.29 -0.95 0.96
C LYS A 53 -5.58 -1.14 -0.38
N LYS A 54 -4.49 -0.42 -0.63
CA LYS A 54 -3.67 -0.59 -1.86
C LYS A 54 -3.07 -1.99 -1.94
N GLN A 55 -2.60 -2.53 -0.82
CA GLN A 55 -2.08 -3.90 -0.76
C GLN A 55 -3.16 -4.93 -1.12
N ARG A 56 -4.37 -4.81 -0.55
CA ARG A 56 -5.51 -5.66 -0.91
C ARG A 56 -5.89 -5.53 -2.38
N GLU A 57 -5.95 -4.31 -2.91
CA GLU A 57 -6.25 -4.06 -4.33
C GLU A 57 -5.23 -4.73 -5.27
N LEU A 58 -3.92 -4.65 -4.94
CA LEU A 58 -2.86 -5.32 -5.69
C LEU A 58 -2.98 -6.85 -5.60
N ASN A 59 -3.17 -7.39 -4.40
CA ASN A 59 -3.31 -8.83 -4.18
C ASN A 59 -4.53 -9.41 -4.92
N ASP A 60 -5.68 -8.73 -4.84
CA ASP A 60 -6.89 -9.12 -5.57
C ASP A 60 -6.68 -9.08 -7.09
N PHE A 61 -5.93 -8.09 -7.58
CA PHE A 61 -5.59 -7.98 -9.00
C PHE A 61 -4.68 -9.12 -9.46
N LEU A 62 -3.61 -9.40 -8.71
CA LEU A 62 -2.66 -10.48 -9.03
C LEU A 62 -3.34 -11.86 -8.94
N TYR A 63 -4.19 -12.08 -7.93
CA TYR A 63 -4.95 -13.33 -7.78
C TYR A 63 -5.91 -13.58 -8.95
N LYS A 64 -6.54 -12.52 -9.50
CA LYS A 64 -7.43 -12.63 -10.67
C LYS A 64 -6.69 -12.77 -12.01
N LYS A 65 -5.40 -12.43 -12.06
CA LYS A 65 -4.56 -12.53 -13.27
C LYS A 65 -3.96 -13.94 -13.41
N GLY A 66 -3.68 -14.61 -12.30
CA GLY A 66 -3.24 -16.02 -12.25
C GLY A 66 -4.38 -17.00 -12.48
#